data_AF-A0A0F9AAU4-F1
#
_entry.id   AF-A0A0F9AAU4-F1
#
_cell.length_a   1.000
_cell.length_b   1.000
_cell.length_c   1.000
_cell.angle_alpha   90.00
_cell.angle_beta   90.00
_cell.angle_gamma   90.00
#
_symmetry.space_group_name_H-M   'P 1'
#
loop_
_entity.id
_entity.type
_entity.pdbx_description
1 polymer ?
#
loop_
_entity_poly.entity_id
_entity_poly.type
_entity_poly.pdbx_seq_one_letter_code
_entity_poly.pdbx_strand_id
1 'polypeptide(L)' 'MTKPSKLADRLIERVFGSKRNFTPQELEDQTPPSPPRSVHAQLKEQRKGRQESRQRMRNLRLY' A
#
# COMPACT_ATOMS: atom_id res chain seq x y z
N MET A 1 -3.29 -12.00 -23.81
CA MET A 1 -4.41 -11.49 -22.99
C MET A 1 -5.18 -12.67 -22.43
N THR A 2 -5.01 -12.98 -21.15
CA THR A 2 -5.74 -14.04 -20.46
C THR A 2 -7.18 -13.59 -20.20
N LYS A 3 -8.16 -14.38 -20.63
CA LYS A 3 -9.58 -14.06 -20.42
C LYS A 3 -9.92 -14.22 -18.93
N PRO A 4 -10.75 -13.34 -18.34
CA PRO A 4 -11.17 -13.49 -16.95
C PRO A 4 -11.89 -14.84 -16.75
N SER A 5 -11.57 -15.51 -15.63
CA SER A 5 -12.09 -16.84 -15.32
C SER A 5 -13.51 -16.74 -14.79
N LYS A 6 -14.48 -17.26 -15.54
CA LYS A 6 -15.90 -17.37 -15.15
C LYS A 6 -16.12 -18.16 -13.84
N LEU A 7 -15.11 -18.89 -13.36
CA LEU A 7 -15.15 -19.56 -12.07
C LEU A 7 -14.86 -18.58 -10.93
N ALA A 8 -13.90 -17.67 -11.11
CA ALA A 8 -13.56 -16.65 -10.13
C ALA A 8 -14.76 -15.72 -9.88
N ASP A 9 -15.42 -15.29 -10.95
CA ASP A 9 -16.60 -14.42 -10.85
C ASP A 9 -17.74 -15.10 -10.07
N ARG A 10 -18.00 -16.39 -10.34
CA ARG A 10 -19.01 -17.18 -9.61
C ARG A 10 -18.64 -17.41 -8.15
N LEU A 11 -17.37 -17.57 -7.83
CA LEU A 11 -16.92 -17.70 -6.44
C LEU A 11 -17.12 -16.39 -5.67
N ILE A 12 -16.79 -15.26 -6.30
CA ILE A 12 -17.00 -13.93 -5.72
C ILE A 12 -18.50 -13.71 -5.46
N GLU A 13 -19.37 -13.98 -6.44
CA GLU A 13 -20.82 -13.86 -6.25
C GLU A 13 -21.36 -14.78 -5.15
N ARG A 14 -20.84 -16.01 -5.04
CA ARG A 14 -21.30 -16.99 -4.05
C ARG A 14 -20.84 -16.67 -2.63
N VAL A 15 -19.61 -16.17 -2.47
CA VAL A 15 -19.05 -15.81 -1.16
C VAL A 15 -19.60 -14.47 -0.68
N PHE A 16 -19.82 -13.54 -1.60
CA PHE A 16 -20.10 -12.15 -1.24
C PHE A 16 -21.51 -11.68 -1.54
N GLY A 17 -22.34 -12.50 -2.19
CA GLY A 17 -23.68 -12.14 -2.62
C GLY A 17 -23.65 -11.06 -3.69
N SER A 18 -24.68 -11.04 -4.55
CA SER A 18 -24.85 -10.07 -5.64
C SER A 18 -25.21 -8.65 -5.13
N LYS A 19 -24.53 -8.18 -4.08
CA LYS A 19 -24.67 -6.85 -3.49
C LYS A 19 -23.32 -6.37 -2.99
N ARG A 20 -22.50 -5.83 -3.88
CA ARG A 20 -21.26 -5.15 -3.53
C ARG A 20 -21.07 -3.87 -4.34
N ASN A 21 -21.99 -2.92 -4.14
CA ASN A 21 -21.63 -1.51 -4.27
C ASN A 21 -20.87 -1.12 -3.00
N PHE A 22 -19.68 -1.68 -2.78
CA PHE A 22 -18.79 -1.17 -1.74
C PHE A 22 -18.22 0.13 -2.25
N THR A 23 -18.58 1.24 -1.61
CA THR A 23 -17.85 2.47 -1.84
C THR A 23 -16.39 2.26 -1.41
N PRO A 24 -15.39 2.87 -2.07
CA PRO A 24 -13.99 2.73 -1.66
C PRO A 24 -13.76 3.03 -0.17
N GLN A 25 -14.61 3.89 0.40
CA GLN A 25 -14.59 4.28 1.81
C GLN A 25 -15.04 3.14 2.74
N GLU A 26 -16.10 2.39 2.40
CA GLU A 26 -16.53 1.21 3.17
C GLU A 26 -15.51 0.06 3.12
N LEU A 27 -14.64 0.06 2.11
CA LEU A 27 -13.53 -0.90 2.02
C LEU A 27 -12.36 -0.47 2.92
N GLU A 28 -12.06 0.83 3.00
CA GLU A 28 -11.06 1.36 3.93
C GLU A 28 -11.49 1.14 5.39
N ASP A 29 -12.77 1.36 5.71
CA ASP A 29 -13.33 1.15 7.06
C ASP A 29 -13.28 -0.32 7.53
N GLN A 30 -13.33 -1.26 6.59
CA GLN A 30 -13.20 -2.70 6.86
C GLN A 30 -11.76 -3.21 6.77
N THR A 31 -10.83 -2.38 6.28
CA THR A 31 -9.43 -2.78 6.20
C THR A 31 -8.82 -2.68 7.59
N PRO A 32 -8.32 -3.79 8.18
CA PRO A 32 -7.66 -3.70 9.47
C PRO A 32 -6.49 -2.72 9.38
N PRO A 33 -6.25 -1.92 10.44
CA PRO A 33 -5.15 -0.98 10.43
C PRO A 33 -3.86 -1.71 10.13
N SER A 34 -3.03 -1.12 9.25
CA SER A 34 -1.72 -1.68 8.95
C SER A 34 -0.96 -1.90 10.27
N PRO A 35 -0.30 -3.06 10.45
CA PRO A 35 0.47 -3.29 11.66
C PRO A 35 1.52 -2.19 11.84
N PRO A 36 1.85 -1.81 13.09
CA PRO A 36 2.86 -0.81 13.34
C PRO A 36 4.17 -1.21 12.63
N ARG A 37 4.80 -0.25 11.94
CA ARG A 37 6.08 -0.49 11.27
C ARG A 37 7.08 -1.03 12.28
N SER A 38 7.84 -2.06 11.89
CA SER A 38 8.90 -2.59 12.74
C SER A 38 9.93 -1.51 13.08
N VAL A 39 10.52 -1.58 14.28
CA VAL A 39 11.59 -0.67 14.71
C VAL A 39 12.72 -0.62 13.67
N HIS A 40 13.05 -1.77 13.08
CA HIS A 40 14.03 -1.86 12.01
C HIS A 40 13.63 -1.07 10.74
N ALA A 41 12.36 -1.15 10.32
CA ALA A 41 11.86 -0.39 9.19
C ALA A 41 11.89 1.12 9.47
N GLN A 42 11.46 1.55 10.66
CA GLN A 42 11.54 2.95 11.09
C GLN A 42 12.97 3.49 11.09
N LEU A 43 13.92 2.72 11.63
CA LEU A 43 15.34 3.09 11.65
C LEU A 43 15.92 3.18 10.23
N LYS A 44 15.53 2.29 9.32
CA LYS A 44 15.95 2.30 7.92
C LYS A 44 15.47 3.56 7.20
N GLU A 45 14.22 3.97 7.42
CA GLU A 45 13.66 5.20 6.85
C GLU A 45 14.35 6.46 7.39
N GLN A 46 14.58 6.54 8.71
CA GLN A 46 15.32 7.67 9.29
C GLN A 46 16.74 7.78 8.73
N ARG A 47 17.44 6.65 8.55
CA ARG A 47 18.77 6.61 7.95
C ARG A 47 18.74 7.09 6.50
N LYS A 48 17.74 6.68 5.73
CA LYS A 48 17.54 7.11 4.34
C LYS A 48 17.33 8.64 4.25
N GLY A 49 16.44 9.19 5.07
CA GLY A 49 16.20 10.65 5.10
C GLY A 49 17.44 11.46 5.48
N ARG A 50 18.26 10.95 6.41
CA ARG A 50 19.56 11.58 6.74
C ARG A 50 20.56 11.52 5.59
N GLN A 51 20.60 10.43 4.83
CA GLN A 51 21.47 10.30 3.66
C GLN A 51 21.05 11.25 2.54
N GLU A 52 19.76 11.33 2.23
CA GLU A 52 19.21 12.24 1.22
C GLU A 52 19.46 13.71 1.60
N SER A 53 19.27 14.09 2.87
CA SER A 53 19.59 15.43 3.35
C SER A 53 21.08 15.77 3.19
N ARG A 54 21.98 14.83 3.52
CA ARG A 54 23.43 15.02 3.34
C ARG A 54 23.81 15.12 1.86
N GLN A 55 23.19 14.33 0.99
CA GLN A 55 23.41 14.41 -0.46
C GLN A 55 22.93 15.76 -1.02
N ARG A 56 21.74 16.23 -0.62
CA ARG A 56 21.23 17.55 -1.01
C ARG A 56 22.19 18.67 -0.59
N MET A 57 22.68 18.64 0.65
CA MET A 57 23.65 19.63 1.13
C MET A 57 25.01 19.56 0.40
N ARG A 58 25.44 18.37 -0.02
CA ARG A 58 26.64 18.23 -0.86
C ARG A 58 26.42 18.82 -2.24
N ASN A 59 25.30 18.53 -2.89
CA ASN A 59 25.00 19.04 -4.22
C ASN A 59 24.87 20.57 -4.21
N LEU A 60 24.24 21.16 -3.19
CA LEU A 60 24.13 22.61 -3.04
C LEU A 60 25.48 23.33 -2.83
N ARG A 61 26.51 22.64 -2.34
CA ARG A 61 27.86 23.20 -2.16
C ARG A 61 28.73 23.12 -3.43
N LEU A 62 28.28 22.39 -4.45
CA LEU A 62 29.00 22.18 -5.71
C LEU A 62 28.52 23.11 -6.83
N TYR A 63 27.50 23.93 -6.56
CA TYR A 63 27.02 25.03 -7.41
C TYR A 63 27.39 26.36 -6.74
#